data_AF-A0A6B3NSL2-F1
#
_entry.id   AF-A0A6B3NSL2-F1
#
_cell.length_a   1.000
_cell.length_b   1.000
_cell.length_c   1.000
_cell.angle_alpha   90.00
_cell.angle_beta   90.00
_cell.angle_gamma   90.00
#
_symmetry.space_group_name_H-M   'P 1'
#
loop_
_entity.id
_entity.type
_entity.pdbx_description
1 polymer ?
#
loop_
_entity_poly.entity_id
_entity_poly.type
_entity_poly.pdbx_seq_one_letter_code
_entity_poly.pdbx_strand_id
1 'polypeptide(L)'
;MIAHSVTDPFYYLCNFQQVLAWLHLRYADLLDAQEREFMQQFAQLGRESQALLVRMVMRKGLVFRAGKLAYDEIGPTVPAMAPLVALGWVEEQPVLNLEQLFQLLRKDEISGCFGAVLQRPRAAKAQLFEQLSVLYPDAQPLAQWWPGFAEPVYALRLQALCDRLRLLFFGNLHQDWSEFVLADLGLLRYEQVAFSEHSRALRERADIDLCLALHCCAEQLQAGQPVAQVLALLDGLQSSNPWLERRRARLLFQLGQHCERSGDWAQALAIYPRSSHPQARTRQIRVLERSGDHAAALSLAEQARSHPANAAEAQALTR
;
A
#
# COMPACT_ATOMS: atom_id res chain seq x y z
N MET A 1 26.07 -5.77 2.29
CA MET A 1 25.34 -4.49 2.36
C MET A 1 25.03 -4.10 0.92
N ILE A 2 23.76 -3.82 0.57
CA ILE A 2 23.29 -3.61 -0.83
C ILE A 2 23.48 -2.15 -1.30
N ALA A 3 23.94 -1.27 -0.41
CA ALA A 3 24.05 0.16 -0.67
C ALA A 3 25.21 0.50 -1.62
N HIS A 4 24.88 1.10 -2.76
CA HIS A 4 25.81 1.82 -3.61
C HIS A 4 25.98 3.26 -3.15
N SER A 5 27.20 3.79 -3.31
CA SER A 5 27.53 5.15 -2.92
C SER A 5 26.60 6.17 -3.56
N VAL A 6 26.00 7.06 -2.77
CA VAL A 6 25.19 8.20 -3.26
C VAL A 6 25.96 9.13 -4.22
N THR A 7 27.29 9.02 -4.28
CA THR A 7 28.11 9.77 -5.24
C THR A 7 27.94 9.33 -6.69
N ASP A 8 27.49 8.09 -6.93
CA ASP A 8 27.08 7.62 -8.26
C ASP A 8 25.67 8.16 -8.58
N PRO A 9 25.47 8.96 -9.65
CA PRO A 9 24.15 9.46 -10.02
C PRO A 9 23.09 8.37 -10.19
N PHE A 10 23.48 7.13 -10.49
CA PHE A 10 22.58 5.98 -10.68
C PHE A 10 22.50 5.06 -9.46
N TYR A 11 22.95 5.46 -8.27
CA TYR A 11 22.94 4.61 -7.07
C TYR A 11 21.58 3.92 -6.83
N TYR A 12 20.47 4.63 -7.09
CA TYR A 12 19.11 4.13 -6.89
C TYR A 12 18.76 3.01 -7.87
N LEU A 13 19.23 3.11 -9.12
CA LEU A 13 19.07 2.07 -10.13
C LEU A 13 19.89 0.84 -9.73
N CYS A 14 21.15 1.03 -9.32
CA CYS A 14 22.01 -0.05 -8.90
C CYS A 14 21.43 -0.80 -7.68
N ASN A 15 20.93 -0.07 -6.68
CA ASN A 15 20.23 -0.66 -5.53
C ASN A 15 19.00 -1.48 -5.96
N PHE A 16 18.19 -0.94 -6.88
CA PHE A 16 17.01 -1.64 -7.39
C PHE A 16 17.38 -2.92 -8.16
N GLN A 17 18.40 -2.87 -9.01
CA GLN A 17 18.92 -4.05 -9.73
C GLN A 17 19.41 -5.13 -8.75
N GLN A 18 20.11 -4.75 -7.68
CA GLN A 18 20.52 -5.69 -6.64
C GLN A 18 19.33 -6.33 -5.92
N VAL A 19 18.26 -5.56 -5.64
CA VAL A 19 17.01 -6.11 -5.10
C VAL A 19 16.42 -7.16 -6.04
N LEU A 20 16.32 -6.86 -7.34
CA LEU A 20 15.78 -7.81 -8.32
C LEU A 20 16.62 -9.10 -8.37
N ALA A 21 17.95 -8.98 -8.36
CA ALA A 21 18.84 -10.13 -8.33
C ALA A 21 18.66 -10.97 -7.05
N TRP A 22 18.52 -10.30 -5.90
CA TRP A 22 18.29 -10.97 -4.61
C TRP A 22 16.94 -11.70 -4.58
N LEU A 23 15.89 -11.07 -5.12
CA LEU A 23 14.55 -11.66 -5.21
C LEU A 23 14.55 -12.87 -6.14
N HIS A 24 15.23 -12.77 -7.29
CA HIS A 24 15.39 -13.89 -8.20
C HIS A 24 16.09 -15.07 -7.52
N LEU A 25 17.14 -14.82 -6.73
CA LEU A 25 17.86 -15.89 -6.03
C LEU A 25 17.02 -16.59 -4.94
N ARG A 26 16.20 -15.85 -4.18
CA ARG A 26 15.53 -16.38 -2.96
C ARG A 26 14.06 -16.74 -3.11
N TYR A 27 13.40 -16.17 -4.11
CA TYR A 27 11.96 -16.26 -4.29
C TYR A 27 11.56 -16.72 -5.70
N ALA A 28 12.50 -17.20 -6.54
CA ALA A 28 12.20 -17.66 -7.90
C ALA A 28 10.99 -18.61 -8.00
N ASP A 29 10.82 -19.48 -7.00
CA ASP A 29 9.72 -20.44 -6.89
C ASP A 29 8.38 -19.80 -6.51
N LEU A 30 8.38 -18.61 -5.89
CA LEU A 30 7.17 -17.86 -5.53
C LEU A 30 6.81 -16.75 -6.52
N LEU A 31 7.69 -16.47 -7.49
CA LEU A 31 7.39 -15.50 -8.54
C LEU A 31 6.37 -16.06 -9.52
N ASP A 32 5.44 -15.23 -9.99
CA ASP A 32 4.52 -15.60 -11.08
C ASP A 32 5.13 -15.30 -12.46
N ALA A 33 4.36 -15.59 -13.53
CA ALA A 33 4.81 -15.34 -14.89
C ALA A 33 5.02 -13.86 -15.17
N GLN A 34 4.12 -13.00 -14.69
CA GLN A 34 4.18 -11.55 -14.89
C GLN A 34 5.42 -10.94 -14.21
N GLU A 35 5.74 -11.38 -12.99
CA GLU A 35 6.92 -10.91 -12.26
C GLU A 35 8.23 -11.34 -12.91
N ARG A 36 8.30 -12.61 -13.36
CA ARG A 36 9.48 -13.09 -14.09
C ARG A 36 9.66 -12.35 -15.41
N GLU A 37 8.57 -12.14 -16.16
CA GLU A 37 8.60 -11.38 -17.41
C GLU A 37 9.04 -9.93 -17.16
N PHE A 38 8.51 -9.28 -16.13
CA PHE A 38 8.94 -7.94 -15.73
C PHE A 38 10.45 -7.88 -15.46
N MET A 39 10.98 -8.82 -14.66
CA MET A 39 12.42 -8.85 -14.35
C MET A 39 13.28 -9.05 -15.60
N GLN A 40 12.84 -9.91 -16.52
CA GLN A 40 13.53 -10.17 -17.79
C GLN A 40 13.50 -8.96 -18.72
N GLN A 41 12.33 -8.37 -18.94
CA GLN A 41 12.15 -7.17 -19.78
C GLN A 41 12.91 -5.98 -19.19
N PHE A 42 12.90 -5.83 -17.85
CA PHE A 42 13.58 -4.71 -17.19
C PHE A 42 15.08 -4.77 -17.46
N ALA A 43 15.69 -5.95 -17.35
CA ALA A 43 17.10 -6.16 -17.63
C ALA A 43 17.50 -5.87 -19.10
N GLN A 44 16.56 -5.94 -20.04
CA GLN A 44 16.78 -5.67 -21.46
C GLN A 44 16.63 -4.19 -21.84
N LEU A 45 16.03 -3.36 -20.98
CA LEU A 45 15.87 -1.93 -21.22
C LEU A 45 17.21 -1.20 -21.22
N GLY A 46 17.28 -0.10 -21.97
CA GLY A 46 18.38 0.87 -21.85
C GLY A 46 18.44 1.46 -20.43
N ARG A 47 19.64 1.81 -19.99
CA ARG A 47 19.91 2.29 -18.62
C ARG A 47 19.05 3.52 -18.27
N GLU A 48 18.85 4.42 -19.21
CA GLU A 48 18.06 5.64 -19.05
C GLU A 48 16.58 5.32 -18.79
N SER A 49 16.00 4.35 -19.50
CA SER A 49 14.63 3.87 -19.27
C SER A 49 14.50 3.14 -17.95
N GLN A 50 15.46 2.29 -17.60
CA GLN A 50 15.50 1.62 -16.28
C GLN A 50 15.54 2.66 -15.15
N ALA A 51 16.44 3.65 -15.26
CA ALA A 51 16.60 4.71 -14.29
C ALA A 51 15.31 5.54 -14.13
N LEU A 52 14.69 5.92 -15.25
CA LEU A 52 13.45 6.70 -15.22
C LEU A 52 12.32 5.92 -14.54
N LEU A 53 12.19 4.62 -14.83
CA LEU A 53 11.20 3.77 -14.17
C LEU A 53 11.43 3.72 -12.66
N VAL A 54 12.67 3.49 -12.22
CA VAL A 54 13.00 3.44 -10.79
C VAL A 54 12.73 4.79 -10.11
N ARG A 55 13.05 5.91 -10.77
CA ARG A 55 12.69 7.26 -10.29
C ARG A 55 11.18 7.42 -10.08
N MET A 56 10.36 6.91 -11.00
CA MET A 56 8.90 6.95 -10.86
C MET A 56 8.43 6.07 -9.71
N VAL A 57 8.94 4.83 -9.59
CA VAL A 57 8.61 3.87 -8.53
C VAL A 57 8.97 4.38 -7.13
N MET A 58 10.10 5.10 -7.00
CA MET A 58 10.56 5.62 -5.72
C MET A 58 9.85 6.92 -5.29
N ARG A 59 9.09 7.57 -6.18
CA ARG A 59 8.40 8.81 -5.87
C ARG A 59 7.01 8.54 -5.33
N LYS A 60 6.55 9.47 -4.48
CA LYS A 60 5.17 9.48 -4.01
C LYS A 60 4.22 9.80 -5.18
N GLY A 61 3.20 8.97 -5.34
CA GLY A 61 2.14 9.12 -6.34
C GLY A 61 2.36 8.24 -7.57
N LEU A 62 1.32 8.12 -8.40
CA LEU A 62 1.35 7.27 -9.61
C LEU A 62 1.27 8.08 -10.91
N VAL A 63 0.93 9.36 -10.82
CA VAL A 63 0.72 10.24 -11.99
C VAL A 63 1.74 11.36 -11.94
N PHE A 64 2.46 11.57 -13.03
CA PHE A 64 3.58 12.48 -13.12
C PHE A 64 3.49 13.36 -14.36
N ARG A 65 3.80 14.65 -14.19
CA ARG A 65 4.05 15.57 -15.31
C ARG A 65 5.45 15.33 -15.88
N ALA A 66 5.60 15.40 -17.20
CA ALA A 66 6.86 15.19 -17.89
C ALA A 66 8.00 16.10 -17.37
N GLY A 67 7.73 17.39 -17.16
CA GLY A 67 8.70 18.36 -16.65
C GLY A 67 9.05 18.18 -15.17
N LYS A 68 8.31 17.33 -14.44
CA LYS A 68 8.71 16.86 -13.11
C LYS A 68 9.58 15.61 -13.18
N LEU A 69 9.77 14.99 -14.34
CA LEU A 69 10.60 13.82 -14.59
C LEU A 69 11.88 14.15 -15.38
N ALA A 70 12.38 15.38 -15.23
CA ALA A 70 13.66 15.80 -15.80
C ALA A 70 14.79 15.50 -14.80
N TYR A 71 15.73 14.67 -15.23
CA TYR A 71 16.89 14.24 -14.44
C TYR A 71 18.14 14.34 -15.32
N ASP A 72 19.16 15.06 -14.86
CA ASP A 72 20.36 15.32 -15.66
C ASP A 72 21.09 14.03 -16.05
N GLU A 73 21.11 13.04 -15.16
CA GLU A 73 21.78 11.76 -15.42
C GLU A 73 21.04 10.89 -16.45
N ILE A 74 19.73 11.09 -16.63
CA ILE A 74 18.88 10.33 -17.57
C ILE A 74 18.84 11.02 -18.94
N GLY A 75 18.97 12.35 -18.97
CA GLY A 75 18.82 13.15 -20.17
C GLY A 75 17.34 13.36 -20.55
N PRO A 76 17.01 13.49 -21.86
CA PRO A 76 15.66 13.81 -22.29
C PRO A 76 14.61 12.75 -21.88
N THR A 77 13.53 13.18 -21.23
CA THR A 77 12.50 12.28 -20.67
C THR A 77 11.76 11.47 -21.75
N VAL A 78 11.41 12.09 -22.88
CA VAL A 78 10.59 11.45 -23.94
C VAL A 78 11.22 10.16 -24.48
N PRO A 79 12.49 10.15 -24.95
CA PRO A 79 13.11 8.92 -25.44
C PRO A 79 13.29 7.86 -24.35
N ALA A 80 13.61 8.27 -23.11
CA ALA A 80 13.71 7.33 -21.99
C ALA A 80 12.36 6.72 -21.59
N MET A 81 11.26 7.45 -21.80
CA MET A 81 9.89 7.02 -21.51
C MET A 81 9.32 6.07 -22.57
N ALA A 82 9.68 6.25 -23.84
CA ALA A 82 9.07 5.52 -24.96
C ALA A 82 9.10 3.98 -24.79
N PRO A 83 10.20 3.34 -24.36
CA PRO A 83 10.21 1.89 -24.10
C PRO A 83 9.26 1.47 -22.96
N LEU A 84 9.11 2.32 -21.93
CA LEU A 84 8.22 2.03 -20.79
C LEU A 84 6.75 2.09 -21.21
N VAL A 85 6.41 3.01 -22.13
CA VAL A 85 5.07 3.11 -22.73
C VAL A 85 4.81 1.93 -23.65
N ALA A 86 5.78 1.54 -24.48
CA ALA A 86 5.65 0.39 -25.38
C ALA A 86 5.40 -0.94 -24.63
N LEU A 87 5.97 -1.10 -23.43
CA LEU A 87 5.73 -2.25 -22.55
C LEU A 87 4.43 -2.15 -21.75
N GLY A 88 3.69 -1.04 -21.83
CA GLY A 88 2.48 -0.80 -21.04
C GLY A 88 2.75 -0.58 -19.55
N TRP A 89 4.01 -0.39 -19.15
CA TRP A 89 4.40 -0.13 -17.76
C TRP A 89 4.09 1.30 -17.34
N VAL A 90 4.06 2.20 -18.31
CA VAL A 90 3.63 3.58 -18.16
C VAL A 90 2.56 3.87 -19.20
N GLU A 91 1.47 4.48 -18.77
CA GLU A 91 0.42 4.99 -19.66
C GLU A 91 0.68 6.45 -19.98
N GLU A 92 0.71 6.79 -21.26
CA GLU A 92 0.74 8.16 -21.75
C GLU A 92 -0.69 8.73 -21.82
N GLN A 93 -0.86 9.97 -21.35
CA GLN A 93 -2.14 10.70 -21.33
C GLN A 93 -3.27 9.92 -20.61
N PRO A 94 -3.06 9.53 -19.35
CA PRO A 94 -4.04 8.76 -18.61
C PRO A 94 -5.34 9.54 -18.38
N VAL A 95 -6.42 8.79 -18.19
CA VAL A 95 -7.68 9.32 -17.66
C VAL A 95 -7.50 9.69 -16.19
N LEU A 96 -7.85 10.93 -15.83
CA LEU A 96 -7.68 11.49 -14.49
C LEU A 96 -9.03 11.79 -13.86
N ASN A 97 -9.21 11.37 -12.61
CA ASN A 97 -10.28 11.91 -11.77
C ASN A 97 -9.91 13.29 -11.21
N LEU A 98 -10.88 13.97 -10.61
CA LEU A 98 -10.67 15.34 -10.09
C LEU A 98 -9.59 15.38 -8.98
N GLU A 99 -9.52 14.37 -8.12
CA GLU A 99 -8.50 14.31 -7.06
C GLU A 99 -7.09 14.21 -7.63
N GLN A 100 -6.88 13.35 -8.62
CA GLN A 100 -5.62 13.18 -9.33
C GLN A 100 -5.23 14.46 -10.07
N LEU A 101 -6.19 15.12 -10.75
CA LEU A 101 -5.97 16.41 -11.38
C LEU A 101 -5.51 17.45 -10.37
N PHE A 102 -6.15 17.49 -9.19
CA PHE A 102 -5.77 18.39 -8.11
C PHE A 102 -4.41 18.04 -7.50
N GLN A 103 -3.97 16.80 -7.48
CA GLN A 103 -2.61 16.46 -7.06
C GLN A 103 -1.57 16.92 -8.09
N LEU A 104 -1.94 16.93 -9.37
CA LEU A 104 -1.06 17.22 -10.50
C LEU A 104 -0.86 18.73 -10.76
N LEU A 105 -1.94 19.50 -10.67
CA LEU A 105 -1.96 20.93 -11.00
C LEU A 105 -1.69 21.80 -9.76
N ARG A 106 -0.98 22.91 -9.99
CA ARG A 106 -0.83 23.97 -9.00
C ARG A 106 -2.16 24.73 -8.83
N LYS A 107 -2.28 25.49 -7.74
CA LYS A 107 -3.53 26.20 -7.40
C LYS A 107 -3.90 27.22 -8.49
N ASP A 108 -2.93 27.99 -8.96
CA ASP A 108 -3.08 28.95 -10.05
C ASP A 108 -3.48 28.29 -11.37
N GLU A 109 -2.91 27.13 -11.68
CA GLU A 109 -3.30 26.31 -12.83
C GLU A 109 -4.74 25.81 -12.73
N ILE A 110 -5.19 25.37 -11.55
CA ILE A 110 -6.59 24.98 -11.30
C ILE A 110 -7.52 26.18 -11.50
N SER A 111 -7.17 27.33 -10.93
CA SER A 111 -7.95 28.56 -11.10
C SER A 111 -8.01 29.01 -12.56
N GLY A 112 -6.95 28.80 -13.35
CA GLY A 112 -6.93 29.08 -14.79
C GLY A 112 -7.78 28.10 -15.59
N CYS A 113 -7.66 26.80 -15.29
CA CYS A 113 -8.40 25.72 -15.95
C CYS A 113 -9.92 25.83 -15.73
N PHE A 114 -10.36 26.15 -14.51
CA PHE A 114 -11.78 26.19 -14.13
C PHE A 114 -12.32 27.61 -13.89
N GLY A 115 -11.62 28.64 -14.36
CA GLY A 115 -11.94 30.04 -14.02
C GLY A 115 -13.37 30.48 -14.35
N ALA A 116 -13.95 29.96 -15.43
CA ALA A 116 -15.32 30.27 -15.85
C ALA A 116 -16.40 29.61 -14.95
N VAL A 117 -16.05 28.55 -14.23
CA VAL A 117 -16.98 27.74 -13.42
C VAL A 117 -16.84 28.05 -11.93
N LEU A 118 -15.64 28.46 -11.49
CA LEU A 118 -15.35 28.76 -10.10
C LEU A 118 -16.03 30.05 -9.63
N GLN A 119 -16.86 29.94 -8.59
CA GLN A 119 -17.47 31.11 -7.93
C GLN A 119 -16.42 31.89 -7.12
N ARG A 120 -15.48 31.18 -6.49
CA ARG A 120 -14.40 31.77 -5.68
C ARG A 120 -13.03 31.30 -6.19
N PRO A 121 -12.53 31.83 -7.32
CA PRO A 121 -11.31 31.33 -7.97
C PRO A 121 -10.03 31.59 -7.16
N ARG A 122 -10.07 32.49 -6.17
CA ARG A 122 -8.94 32.80 -5.26
C ARG A 122 -8.97 32.01 -3.95
N ALA A 123 -9.95 31.11 -3.77
CA ALA A 123 -10.10 30.32 -2.54
C ALA A 123 -8.92 29.37 -2.29
N ALA A 124 -8.88 28.76 -1.10
CA ALA A 124 -7.92 27.71 -0.81
C ALA A 124 -8.17 26.48 -1.69
N LYS A 125 -7.13 25.69 -1.98
CA LYS A 125 -7.22 24.53 -2.90
C LYS A 125 -8.29 23.52 -2.48
N ALA A 126 -8.46 23.26 -1.18
CA ALA A 126 -9.54 22.40 -0.67
C ALA A 126 -10.94 22.97 -1.01
N GLN A 127 -11.14 24.28 -0.86
CA GLN A 127 -12.40 24.95 -1.19
C GLN A 127 -12.67 25.00 -2.71
N LEU A 128 -11.61 25.04 -3.53
CA LEU A 128 -11.74 24.88 -4.97
C LEU A 128 -12.19 23.46 -5.33
N PHE A 129 -11.64 22.45 -4.63
CA PHE A 129 -12.02 21.06 -4.82
C PHE A 129 -13.50 20.83 -4.46
N GLU A 130 -13.96 21.32 -3.32
CA GLU A 130 -15.36 21.22 -2.90
C GLU A 130 -16.32 21.80 -3.95
N GLN A 131 -16.01 22.99 -4.50
CA GLN A 131 -16.80 23.63 -5.56
C GLN A 131 -16.90 22.78 -6.83
N LEU A 132 -15.84 22.06 -7.19
CA LEU A 132 -15.76 21.30 -8.45
C LEU A 132 -16.18 19.84 -8.31
N SER A 133 -16.08 19.25 -7.12
CA SER A 133 -16.33 17.83 -6.87
C SER A 133 -17.74 17.38 -7.24
N VAL A 134 -18.74 18.25 -7.07
CA VAL A 134 -20.13 17.98 -7.43
C VAL A 134 -20.37 18.13 -8.93
N LEU A 135 -19.61 19.01 -9.61
CA LEU A 135 -19.80 19.34 -11.02
C LEU A 135 -19.09 18.37 -11.96
N TYR A 136 -18.01 17.75 -11.50
CA TYR A 136 -17.16 16.88 -12.30
C TYR A 136 -16.89 15.54 -11.60
N PRO A 137 -17.90 14.66 -11.52
CA PRO A 137 -17.74 13.34 -10.90
C PRO A 137 -16.93 12.36 -11.78
N ASP A 138 -16.96 12.55 -13.10
CA ASP A 138 -16.38 11.61 -14.05
C ASP A 138 -14.90 11.89 -14.31
N ALA A 139 -14.14 10.81 -14.49
CA ALA A 139 -12.74 10.88 -14.86
C ALA A 139 -12.60 11.09 -16.39
N GLN A 140 -11.65 11.91 -16.79
CA GLN A 140 -11.41 12.22 -18.21
C GLN A 140 -9.92 12.52 -18.47
N PRO A 141 -9.44 12.42 -19.73
CA PRO A 141 -8.08 12.80 -20.09
C PRO A 141 -7.78 14.28 -19.79
N LEU A 142 -6.51 14.60 -19.53
CA LEU A 142 -6.09 15.97 -19.21
C LEU A 142 -6.48 17.00 -20.29
N ALA A 143 -6.46 16.60 -21.56
CA ALA A 143 -6.84 17.49 -22.67
C ALA A 143 -8.31 17.93 -22.62
N GLN A 144 -9.20 17.13 -22.00
CA GLN A 144 -10.60 17.48 -21.79
C GLN A 144 -10.79 18.36 -20.55
N TRP A 145 -9.99 18.13 -19.50
CA TRP A 145 -9.96 19.01 -18.34
C TRP A 145 -9.44 20.41 -18.69
N TRP A 146 -8.32 20.49 -19.42
CA TRP A 146 -7.65 21.74 -19.75
C TRP A 146 -7.15 21.76 -21.20
N PRO A 147 -8.02 22.15 -22.15
CA PRO A 147 -7.63 22.30 -23.55
C PRO A 147 -6.46 23.28 -23.70
N GLY A 148 -5.40 22.86 -24.39
CA GLY A 148 -4.21 23.68 -24.64
C GLY A 148 -3.08 23.52 -23.61
N PHE A 149 -3.24 22.69 -22.59
CA PHE A 149 -2.12 22.31 -21.72
C PHE A 149 -1.14 21.39 -22.47
N ALA A 150 0.06 21.89 -22.72
CA ALA A 150 1.01 21.25 -23.65
C ALA A 150 1.91 20.18 -23.02
N GLU A 151 1.98 20.08 -21.70
CA GLU A 151 2.92 19.18 -21.03
C GLU A 151 2.33 17.77 -20.90
N PRO A 152 3.04 16.71 -21.34
CA PRO A 152 2.56 15.33 -21.21
C PRO A 152 2.43 14.89 -19.74
N VAL A 153 1.50 13.96 -19.52
CA VAL A 153 1.28 13.30 -18.25
C VAL A 153 1.37 11.81 -18.42
N TYR A 154 2.03 11.17 -17.46
CA TYR A 154 2.30 9.75 -17.43
C TYR A 154 1.73 9.12 -16.17
N ALA A 155 1.11 7.94 -16.29
CA ALA A 155 0.70 7.13 -15.14
C ALA A 155 1.52 5.85 -15.06
N LEU A 156 2.12 5.58 -13.90
CA LEU A 156 2.78 4.31 -13.61
C LEU A 156 1.73 3.20 -13.44
N ARG A 157 1.86 2.11 -14.20
CA ARG A 157 0.94 0.96 -14.18
C ARG A 157 1.51 -0.28 -13.47
N LEU A 158 2.63 -0.12 -12.76
CA LEU A 158 3.35 -1.20 -12.09
C LEU A 158 3.24 -1.22 -10.56
N GLN A 159 2.40 -0.37 -9.96
CA GLN A 159 2.38 -0.19 -8.50
C GLN A 159 2.23 -1.52 -7.74
N ALA A 160 1.23 -2.34 -8.10
CA ALA A 160 0.98 -3.61 -7.42
C ALA A 160 2.16 -4.59 -7.51
N LEU A 161 2.85 -4.63 -8.66
CA LEU A 161 4.05 -5.45 -8.85
C LEU A 161 5.19 -4.91 -7.98
N CYS A 162 5.46 -3.60 -8.02
CA CYS A 162 6.52 -2.98 -7.24
C CYS A 162 6.29 -3.13 -5.72
N ASP A 163 5.05 -2.99 -5.25
CA ASP A 163 4.71 -3.24 -3.85
C ASP A 163 4.95 -4.69 -3.46
N ARG A 164 4.63 -5.64 -4.33
CA ARG A 164 4.92 -7.05 -4.05
C ARG A 164 6.41 -7.34 -3.97
N LEU A 165 7.22 -6.78 -4.89
CA LEU A 165 8.68 -6.90 -4.82
C LEU A 165 9.24 -6.30 -3.53
N ARG A 166 8.72 -5.12 -3.14
CA ARG A 166 9.07 -4.43 -1.90
C ARG A 166 8.71 -5.27 -0.67
N LEU A 167 7.52 -5.87 -0.67
CA LEU A 167 7.09 -6.79 0.37
C LEU A 167 8.02 -7.99 0.48
N LEU A 168 8.39 -8.61 -0.64
CA LEU A 168 9.25 -9.79 -0.63
C LEU A 168 10.67 -9.47 -0.12
N PHE A 169 11.15 -8.27 -0.43
CA PHE A 169 12.47 -7.82 -0.01
C PHE A 169 12.51 -7.44 1.48
N PHE A 170 11.60 -6.57 1.94
CA PHE A 170 11.60 -6.08 3.33
C PHE A 170 10.80 -6.95 4.30
N GLY A 171 9.98 -7.89 3.80
CA GLY A 171 9.00 -8.64 4.60
C GLY A 171 7.83 -7.78 5.08
N ASN A 172 7.73 -6.53 4.64
CA ASN A 172 6.71 -5.57 5.02
C ASN A 172 6.54 -4.47 3.96
N LEU A 173 5.51 -3.62 4.11
CA LEU A 173 5.21 -2.49 3.23
C LEU A 173 5.33 -1.12 3.92
N HIS A 174 5.91 -1.03 5.11
CA HIS A 174 6.19 0.28 5.73
C HIS A 174 7.60 0.78 5.39
N GLN A 175 8.54 -0.12 5.13
CA GLN A 175 9.85 0.20 4.58
C GLN A 175 9.77 0.42 3.07
N ASP A 176 10.62 1.32 2.58
CA ASP A 176 10.72 1.65 1.17
C ASP A 176 12.16 1.67 0.69
N TRP A 177 12.35 1.96 -0.60
CA TRP A 177 13.65 1.95 -1.24
C TRP A 177 14.61 3.04 -0.70
N SER A 178 14.14 4.01 0.08
CA SER A 178 14.99 5.02 0.73
C SER A 178 15.86 4.42 1.84
N GLU A 179 15.50 3.25 2.38
CA GLU A 179 16.29 2.50 3.36
C GLU A 179 17.74 2.27 2.90
N PHE A 180 17.94 2.02 1.61
CA PHE A 180 19.29 1.86 1.06
C PHE A 180 20.12 3.14 1.15
N VAL A 181 19.49 4.29 0.90
CA VAL A 181 20.14 5.60 0.97
C VAL A 181 20.46 5.95 2.41
N LEU A 182 19.53 5.71 3.33
CA LEU A 182 19.73 5.95 4.75
C LEU A 182 20.83 5.05 5.34
N ALA A 183 20.92 3.81 4.87
CA ALA A 183 21.99 2.90 5.24
C ALA A 183 23.35 3.33 4.64
N ASP A 184 23.40 3.71 3.36
CA ASP A 184 24.63 4.17 2.70
C ASP A 184 25.21 5.42 3.36
N LEU A 185 24.35 6.38 3.70
CA LEU A 185 24.72 7.59 4.43
C LEU A 185 25.12 7.32 5.89
N GLY A 186 25.01 6.08 6.36
CA GLY A 186 25.34 5.67 7.72
C GLY A 186 24.36 6.18 8.79
N LEU A 187 23.21 6.69 8.38
CA LEU A 187 22.12 7.18 9.25
C LEU A 187 21.35 6.01 9.87
N LEU A 188 21.23 4.90 9.14
CA LEU A 188 20.72 3.62 9.63
C LEU A 188 21.84 2.59 9.61
N ARG A 189 22.09 1.94 10.75
CA ARG A 189 23.07 0.87 10.87
C ARG A 189 22.35 -0.41 11.26
N TYR A 190 22.39 -1.39 10.37
CA TYR A 190 21.81 -2.70 10.58
C TYR A 190 22.89 -3.70 11.01
N GLU A 191 22.54 -4.55 11.97
CA GLU A 191 23.40 -5.66 12.38
C GLU A 191 23.61 -6.63 11.22
N GLN A 192 24.85 -7.08 11.01
CA GLN A 192 25.15 -8.05 9.96
C GLN A 192 24.89 -9.47 10.46
N VAL A 193 23.69 -9.97 10.17
CA VAL A 193 23.30 -11.35 10.50
C VAL A 193 23.56 -12.25 9.29
N ALA A 194 24.25 -13.37 9.51
CA ALA A 194 24.40 -14.42 8.50
C ALA A 194 23.08 -15.20 8.38
N PHE A 195 22.40 -15.04 7.25
CA PHE A 195 21.16 -15.76 6.93
C PHE A 195 21.47 -16.98 6.07
N SER A 196 20.74 -18.08 6.29
CA SER A 196 20.75 -19.21 5.35
C SER A 196 19.94 -18.89 4.09
N GLU A 197 20.15 -19.64 3.01
CA GLU A 197 19.39 -19.50 1.77
C GLU A 197 17.88 -19.74 1.95
N HIS A 198 17.50 -20.51 2.98
CA HIS A 198 16.10 -20.78 3.34
C HIS A 198 15.49 -19.72 4.28
N SER A 199 16.23 -18.69 4.66
CA SER A 199 15.76 -17.63 5.57
C SER A 199 14.82 -16.67 4.83
N ARG A 200 13.54 -17.05 4.74
CA ARG A 200 12.45 -16.21 4.21
C ARG A 200 11.19 -16.30 5.07
N ALA A 201 10.48 -15.18 5.17
CA ALA A 201 9.28 -15.05 5.99
C ALA A 201 8.02 -15.60 5.31
N LEU A 202 7.94 -15.46 3.98
CA LEU A 202 6.85 -15.94 3.13
C LEU A 202 7.34 -17.19 2.40
N ARG A 203 6.57 -18.29 2.47
CA ARG A 203 7.02 -19.60 1.96
C ARG A 203 6.25 -20.10 0.76
N GLU A 204 5.05 -19.57 0.56
CA GLU A 204 4.13 -19.95 -0.49
C GLU A 204 3.53 -18.70 -1.13
N ARG A 205 3.00 -18.83 -2.35
CA ARG A 205 2.37 -17.69 -3.03
C ARG A 205 1.17 -17.14 -2.25
N ALA A 206 0.37 -18.04 -1.66
CA ALA A 206 -0.77 -17.66 -0.83
C ALA A 206 -0.37 -16.79 0.38
N ASP A 207 0.85 -16.94 0.91
CA ASP A 207 1.36 -16.07 1.98
C ASP A 207 1.52 -14.63 1.49
N ILE A 208 1.98 -14.45 0.25
CA ILE A 208 2.17 -13.13 -0.37
C ILE A 208 0.81 -12.45 -0.55
N ASP A 209 -0.15 -13.17 -1.12
CA ASP A 209 -1.49 -12.65 -1.40
C ASP A 209 -2.21 -12.26 -0.10
N LEU A 210 -2.15 -13.12 0.93
CA LEU A 210 -2.69 -12.81 2.25
C LEU A 210 -2.00 -11.60 2.89
N CYS A 211 -0.67 -11.50 2.77
CA CYS A 211 0.07 -10.39 3.34
C CYS A 211 -0.32 -9.04 2.71
N LEU A 212 -0.49 -9.00 1.39
CA LEU A 212 -0.97 -7.84 0.64
C LEU A 212 -2.42 -7.50 1.01
N ALA A 213 -3.30 -8.50 1.08
CA ALA A 213 -4.69 -8.30 1.47
C ALA A 213 -4.81 -7.73 2.89
N LEU A 214 -4.04 -8.26 3.85
CA LEU A 214 -3.99 -7.73 5.22
C LEU A 214 -3.50 -6.27 5.28
N HIS A 215 -2.57 -5.89 4.40
CA HIS A 215 -2.14 -4.49 4.30
C HIS A 215 -3.26 -3.60 3.75
N CYS A 216 -3.86 -3.99 2.62
CA CYS A 216 -4.97 -3.25 2.01
C CYS A 216 -6.14 -3.10 2.98
N CYS A 217 -6.47 -4.13 3.75
CA CYS A 217 -7.51 -4.05 4.78
C CYS A 217 -7.22 -2.99 5.84
N ALA A 218 -5.96 -2.88 6.27
CA ALA A 218 -5.56 -1.88 7.27
C ALA A 218 -5.67 -0.46 6.70
N GLU A 219 -5.28 -0.25 5.44
CA GLU A 219 -5.44 1.04 4.76
C GLU A 219 -6.92 1.41 4.58
N GLN A 220 -7.76 0.47 4.12
CA GLN A 220 -9.17 0.71 3.93
C GLN A 220 -9.91 0.99 5.25
N LEU A 221 -9.55 0.30 6.33
CA LEU A 221 -10.08 0.60 7.67
C LEU A 221 -9.70 2.02 8.12
N GLN A 222 -8.46 2.45 7.87
CA GLN A 222 -8.02 3.82 8.19
C GLN A 222 -8.71 4.87 7.33
N ALA A 223 -8.99 4.55 6.06
CA ALA A 223 -9.76 5.39 5.14
C ALA A 223 -11.27 5.44 5.48
N GLY A 224 -11.72 4.71 6.51
CA GLY A 224 -13.11 4.70 6.96
C GLY A 224 -14.05 3.87 6.08
N GLN A 225 -13.53 2.91 5.31
CA GLN A 225 -14.36 2.01 4.50
C GLN A 225 -15.23 1.11 5.39
N PRO A 226 -16.43 0.71 4.91
CA PRO A 226 -17.32 -0.18 5.66
C PRO A 226 -16.64 -1.51 6.00
N VAL A 227 -16.76 -1.94 7.27
CA VAL A 227 -16.10 -3.16 7.78
C VAL A 227 -16.43 -4.41 6.97
N ALA A 228 -17.65 -4.51 6.44
CA ALA A 228 -18.06 -5.64 5.59
C ALA A 228 -17.22 -5.71 4.29
N GLN A 229 -16.95 -4.56 3.66
CA GLN A 229 -16.13 -4.49 2.45
C GLN A 229 -14.67 -4.83 2.76
N VAL A 230 -14.16 -4.34 3.90
CA VAL A 230 -12.80 -4.66 4.36
C VAL A 230 -12.65 -6.17 4.61
N LEU A 231 -13.63 -6.81 5.25
CA LEU A 231 -13.60 -8.25 5.52
C LEU A 231 -13.62 -9.09 4.24
N ALA A 232 -14.37 -8.66 3.23
CA ALA A 232 -14.49 -9.38 1.96
C ALA A 232 -13.14 -9.51 1.22
N LEU A 233 -12.19 -8.60 1.46
CA LEU A 233 -10.83 -8.70 0.90
C LEU A 233 -10.04 -9.91 1.42
N LEU A 234 -10.46 -10.52 2.54
CA LEU A 234 -9.81 -11.69 3.13
C LEU A 234 -10.48 -13.01 2.73
N ASP A 235 -11.57 -12.97 1.98
CA ASP A 235 -12.34 -14.16 1.62
C ASP A 235 -11.52 -15.09 0.72
N GLY A 236 -11.57 -16.39 1.01
CA GLY A 236 -10.79 -17.41 0.29
C GLY A 236 -9.28 -17.42 0.58
N LEU A 237 -8.73 -16.40 1.27
CA LEU A 237 -7.32 -16.33 1.60
C LEU A 237 -7.03 -17.04 2.92
N GLN A 238 -6.17 -18.06 2.88
CA GLN A 238 -5.74 -18.85 4.04
C GLN A 238 -4.23 -19.04 4.01
N SER A 239 -3.62 -19.17 5.18
CA SER A 239 -2.21 -19.47 5.33
C SER A 239 -2.00 -20.23 6.64
N SER A 240 -1.07 -21.17 6.64
CA SER A 240 -0.61 -21.86 7.85
C SER A 240 0.54 -21.12 8.54
N ASN A 241 0.98 -19.97 7.99
CA ASN A 241 2.08 -19.17 8.49
C ASN A 241 1.71 -18.48 9.83
N PRO A 242 2.36 -18.83 10.96
CA PRO A 242 1.98 -18.30 12.27
C PRO A 242 2.19 -16.79 12.42
N TRP A 243 3.07 -16.18 11.61
CA TRP A 243 3.22 -14.72 11.59
C TRP A 243 2.05 -14.03 10.89
N LEU A 244 1.56 -14.57 9.78
CA LEU A 244 0.39 -14.04 9.08
C LEU A 244 -0.89 -14.22 9.90
N GLU A 245 -1.06 -15.36 10.57
CA GLU A 245 -2.23 -15.59 11.44
C GLU A 245 -2.26 -14.61 12.63
N ARG A 246 -1.11 -14.28 13.22
CA ARG A 246 -1.03 -13.22 14.24
C ARG A 246 -1.41 -11.85 13.68
N ARG A 247 -1.01 -11.53 12.44
CA ARG A 247 -1.39 -10.28 11.76
C ARG A 247 -2.89 -10.24 11.46
N ARG A 248 -3.47 -11.34 10.96
CA ARG A 248 -4.91 -11.50 10.73
C ARG A 248 -5.69 -11.30 12.03
N ALA A 249 -5.29 -11.96 13.11
CA ALA A 249 -5.93 -11.83 14.41
C ALA A 249 -5.96 -10.37 14.90
N ARG A 250 -4.83 -9.65 14.75
CA ARG A 250 -4.75 -8.22 15.10
C ARG A 250 -5.68 -7.36 14.25
N LEU A 251 -5.76 -7.59 12.95
CA LEU A 251 -6.68 -6.86 12.06
C LEU A 251 -8.15 -7.12 12.44
N LEU A 252 -8.54 -8.39 12.61
CA LEU A 252 -9.90 -8.75 13.03
C LEU A 252 -10.27 -8.12 14.38
N PHE A 253 -9.32 -8.08 15.31
CA PHE A 253 -9.51 -7.39 16.58
C PHE A 253 -9.76 -5.89 16.41
N GLN A 254 -9.00 -5.22 15.54
CA GLN A 254 -9.18 -3.80 15.23
C GLN A 254 -10.54 -3.52 14.54
N LEU A 255 -10.96 -4.40 13.63
CA LEU A 255 -12.28 -4.33 12.98
C LEU A 255 -13.42 -4.48 14.01
N GLY A 256 -13.32 -5.47 14.91
CA GLY A 256 -14.27 -5.63 16.01
C GLY A 256 -14.34 -4.41 16.92
N GLN A 257 -13.18 -3.81 17.26
CA GLN A 257 -13.12 -2.57 18.03
C GLN A 257 -13.73 -1.38 17.28
N HIS A 258 -13.61 -1.33 15.96
CA HIS A 258 -14.27 -0.30 15.15
C HIS A 258 -15.79 -0.45 15.23
N CYS A 259 -16.31 -1.66 15.03
CA CYS A 259 -17.75 -1.96 15.12
C CYS A 259 -18.32 -1.59 16.50
N GLU A 260 -17.63 -1.97 17.58
CA GLU A 260 -18.01 -1.60 18.94
C GLU A 260 -18.04 -0.08 19.15
N ARG A 261 -17.07 0.66 18.61
CA ARG A 261 -17.04 2.14 18.71
C ARG A 261 -18.18 2.79 17.94
N SER A 262 -18.61 2.21 16.82
CA SER A 262 -19.76 2.65 16.04
C SER A 262 -21.11 2.19 16.61
N GLY A 263 -21.13 1.33 17.64
CA GLY A 263 -22.36 0.76 18.21
C GLY A 263 -22.97 -0.39 17.40
N ASP A 264 -22.25 -0.93 16.40
CA ASP A 264 -22.66 -2.11 15.65
C ASP A 264 -22.27 -3.39 16.40
N TRP A 265 -23.11 -3.74 17.38
CA TRP A 265 -22.89 -4.90 18.24
C TRP A 265 -22.94 -6.21 17.46
N ALA A 266 -23.86 -6.33 16.50
CA ALA A 266 -24.04 -7.55 15.72
C ALA A 266 -22.78 -7.88 14.91
N GLN A 267 -22.22 -6.87 14.22
CA GLN A 267 -20.99 -7.08 13.46
C GLN A 267 -19.78 -7.32 14.37
N ALA A 268 -19.68 -6.64 15.50
CA ALA A 268 -18.63 -6.90 16.49
C ALA A 268 -18.66 -8.35 17.00
N LEU A 269 -19.86 -8.89 17.30
CA LEU A 269 -20.06 -10.27 17.75
C LEU A 269 -19.79 -11.30 16.65
N ALA A 270 -19.97 -10.96 15.38
CA ALA A 270 -19.58 -11.81 14.26
C ALA A 270 -18.05 -11.86 14.05
N ILE A 271 -17.33 -10.80 14.43
CA ILE A 271 -15.89 -10.67 14.18
C ILE A 271 -15.03 -11.21 15.32
N TYR A 272 -15.31 -10.84 16.58
CA TYR A 272 -14.45 -11.21 17.71
C TYR A 272 -14.17 -12.72 17.83
N PRO A 273 -15.14 -13.63 17.62
CA PRO A 273 -14.88 -15.08 17.68
C PRO A 273 -13.87 -15.59 16.66
N ARG A 274 -13.70 -14.86 15.54
CA ARG A 274 -12.78 -15.22 14.45
C ARG A 274 -11.35 -14.75 14.73
N SER A 275 -11.13 -13.92 15.75
CA SER A 275 -9.82 -13.38 16.11
C SER A 275 -9.18 -14.19 17.24
N SER A 276 -7.99 -14.72 17.01
CA SER A 276 -7.14 -15.31 18.06
C SER A 276 -6.38 -14.26 18.88
N HIS A 277 -6.72 -12.97 18.76
CA HIS A 277 -6.06 -11.92 19.52
C HIS A 277 -6.31 -12.10 21.03
N PRO A 278 -5.30 -11.94 21.91
CA PRO A 278 -5.40 -12.22 23.35
C PRO A 278 -6.56 -11.54 24.10
N GLN A 279 -7.08 -10.44 23.56
CA GLN A 279 -8.17 -9.65 24.16
C GLN A 279 -9.53 -9.84 23.46
N ALA A 280 -9.60 -10.59 22.35
CA ALA A 280 -10.81 -10.68 21.53
C ALA A 280 -11.99 -11.27 22.32
N ARG A 281 -11.77 -12.39 23.03
CA ARG A 281 -12.80 -13.05 23.85
C ARG A 281 -13.29 -12.16 24.99
N THR A 282 -12.40 -11.45 25.69
CA THR A 282 -12.81 -10.46 26.71
C THR A 282 -13.66 -9.33 26.13
N ARG A 283 -13.32 -8.83 24.93
CA ARG A 283 -14.15 -7.80 24.26
C ARG A 283 -15.49 -8.36 23.80
N GLN A 284 -15.53 -9.59 23.30
CA GLN A 284 -16.79 -10.27 22.95
C GLN A 284 -17.74 -10.33 24.14
N ILE A 285 -17.25 -10.73 25.33
CA ILE A 285 -18.05 -10.75 26.57
C ILE A 285 -18.62 -9.36 26.88
N ARG A 286 -17.79 -8.32 26.79
CA ARG A 286 -18.24 -6.93 27.04
C ARG A 286 -19.24 -6.43 25.99
N VAL A 287 -19.12 -6.85 24.74
CA VAL A 287 -20.12 -6.52 23.72
C VAL A 287 -21.45 -7.22 24.00
N LEU A 288 -21.44 -8.52 24.36
CA LEU A 288 -22.65 -9.25 24.75
C LEU A 288 -23.37 -8.53 25.90
N GLU A 289 -22.62 -8.19 26.96
CA GLU A 289 -23.12 -7.42 28.11
C GLU A 289 -23.74 -6.09 27.70
N ARG A 290 -23.04 -5.28 26.88
CA ARG A 290 -23.51 -3.96 26.42
C ARG A 290 -24.70 -4.04 25.46
N SER A 291 -24.84 -5.15 24.73
CA SER A 291 -25.97 -5.41 23.83
C SER A 291 -27.21 -5.95 24.55
N GLY A 292 -27.12 -6.24 25.84
CA GLY A 292 -28.21 -6.76 26.68
C GLY A 292 -28.31 -8.28 26.75
N ASP A 293 -27.44 -9.02 26.06
CA ASP A 293 -27.39 -10.49 26.14
C ASP A 293 -26.51 -10.94 27.31
N HIS A 294 -27.00 -10.67 28.52
CA HIS A 294 -26.29 -10.99 29.76
C HIS A 294 -26.10 -12.49 29.97
N ALA A 295 -27.02 -13.32 29.45
CA ALA A 295 -26.95 -14.77 29.58
C ALA A 295 -25.79 -15.33 28.74
N ALA A 296 -25.66 -14.92 27.48
CA ALA A 296 -24.53 -15.32 26.65
C ALA A 296 -23.20 -14.75 27.18
N ALA A 297 -23.21 -13.51 27.68
CA ALA A 297 -22.02 -12.90 28.30
C ALA A 297 -21.52 -13.73 29.48
N LEU A 298 -22.40 -14.11 30.41
CA LEU A 298 -22.06 -14.93 31.58
C LEU A 298 -21.55 -16.31 31.15
N SER A 299 -22.25 -16.98 30.23
CA SER A 299 -21.84 -18.29 29.74
C SER A 299 -20.43 -18.26 29.13
N LEU A 300 -20.12 -17.24 28.33
CA LEU A 300 -18.80 -17.10 27.72
C LEU A 300 -17.72 -16.74 28.75
N ALA A 301 -18.05 -15.92 29.75
CA ALA A 301 -17.14 -15.57 30.85
C ALA A 301 -16.79 -16.77 31.72
N GLU A 302 -17.75 -17.64 32.04
CA GLU A 302 -17.52 -18.87 32.80
C GLU A 302 -16.62 -19.84 32.03
N GLN A 303 -16.86 -20.01 30.73
CA GLN A 303 -15.99 -20.79 29.84
C GLN A 303 -14.56 -20.21 29.84
N ALA A 304 -14.42 -18.90 29.64
CA ALA A 304 -13.13 -18.23 29.63
C ALA A 304 -12.40 -18.31 30.99
N ARG A 305 -13.14 -18.35 32.11
CA ARG A 305 -12.58 -18.49 33.46
C ARG A 305 -12.06 -19.89 33.73
N SER A 306 -12.69 -20.93 33.18
CA SER A 306 -12.21 -22.31 33.29
C SER A 306 -10.90 -22.54 32.52
N HIS A 307 -10.73 -21.85 31.39
CA HIS A 307 -9.56 -21.96 30.52
C HIS A 307 -9.14 -20.58 29.97
N PRO A 308 -8.49 -19.74 30.81
CA PRO A 308 -8.01 -18.44 30.36
C PRO A 308 -6.88 -18.61 29.34
N ALA A 309 -6.91 -17.81 28.27
CA ALA A 309 -5.89 -17.82 27.23
C ALA A 309 -4.58 -17.19 27.71
N ASN A 310 -4.63 -16.29 28.69
CA ASN A 310 -3.48 -15.63 29.29
C ASN A 310 -3.85 -14.98 30.64
N ALA A 311 -2.82 -14.54 31.39
CA ALA A 311 -3.00 -13.90 32.69
C ALA A 311 -3.82 -12.60 32.65
N ALA A 312 -3.73 -11.82 31.56
CA ALA A 312 -4.47 -10.57 31.44
C ALA A 312 -5.99 -10.83 31.27
N GLU A 313 -6.36 -11.88 30.55
CA GLU A 313 -7.75 -12.33 30.46
C GLU A 313 -8.28 -12.83 31.81
N ALA A 314 -7.48 -13.64 32.52
CA ALA A 314 -7.85 -14.11 33.86
C ALA A 314 -8.13 -12.94 34.81
N GLN A 315 -7.29 -11.90 34.79
CA GLN A 315 -7.51 -10.69 35.56
C GLN A 315 -8.77 -9.93 35.12
N ALA A 316 -9.00 -9.80 33.80
CA ALA A 316 -10.15 -9.09 33.28
C ALA A 316 -11.49 -9.74 33.69
N LEU A 317 -11.53 -11.07 33.78
CA LEU A 317 -12.72 -11.85 34.18
C LEU A 317 -13.07 -11.73 35.67
N THR A 318 -12.20 -11.13 36.49
CA THR A 318 -12.51 -10.84 37.91
C THR A 318 -13.37 -9.58 38.09
N ARG A 319 -13.56 -8.79 37.03
CA ARG A 319 -14.27 -7.51 36.99
C ARG A 319 -15.46 -7.58 36.04
#